data_AF-A0A9P6E2U3-F1
#
_entry.id   AF-A0A9P6E2U3-F1
#
_cell.length_a   1.000
_cell.length_b   1.000
_cell.length_c   1.000
_cell.angle_alpha   90.00
_cell.angle_beta   90.00
_cell.angle_gamma   90.00
#
_symmetry.space_group_name_H-M   'P 1'
#
loop_
_entity.id
_entity.type
_entity.pdbx_description
1 polymer ?
#
loop_
_entity_poly.entity_id
_entity_poly.type
_entity_poly.pdbx_seq_one_letter_code
_entity_poly.pdbx_strand_id
1 'polypeptide(L)'
;MNEEKDATLGAYLSEIDSIQKRFGRPEQTGAPNQANEPRDEIDRIVEGFSKRPLDESDDLSASTKKRRLEQSDMPWFTPDLLEEYPLRPSCKKTIDTLESFSRSEDLTRAKFLVNTSPNAPIGVPSSQWDKIFRGETVSLDHFFSSMHSITIDEERKGHVGETSISLGSIEAKKKVQSSADWAAAWEVAYEAISFVFPHRARELRDYGTYIRQELAAKQVGAHHDIFRYDLAVRTKVRGGQRILLSDLHEFSNLYSAFLLPSGIENFGRERKGGNKPTNQTRNQVCNKFNSQDGCSFPNCRHRHICKSCERKGHGQHECDDKN
;
A
#
# COMPACT_ATOMS: atom_id res chain seq x y z
N MET A 1 -25.37 8.30 -45.22
CA MET A 1 -25.38 7.69 -43.86
C MET A 1 -24.74 6.30 -43.79
N ASN A 2 -24.61 5.55 -44.91
CA ASN A 2 -23.87 4.28 -44.91
C ASN A 2 -22.37 4.45 -45.28
N GLU A 3 -22.01 5.44 -46.09
CA GLU A 3 -20.61 5.67 -46.48
C GLU A 3 -19.69 6.12 -45.34
N GLU A 4 -20.20 6.90 -44.37
CA GLU A 4 -19.43 7.29 -43.18
C GLU A 4 -19.13 6.10 -42.25
N LYS A 5 -20.03 5.11 -42.18
CA LYS A 5 -19.84 3.93 -41.34
C LYS A 5 -18.79 2.99 -41.92
N ASP A 6 -18.75 2.84 -43.24
CA ASP A 6 -17.75 2.01 -43.93
C ASP A 6 -16.35 2.64 -43.89
N ALA A 7 -16.26 3.97 -43.97
CA ALA A 7 -14.99 4.68 -43.81
C ALA A 7 -14.41 4.51 -42.39
N THR A 8 -15.28 4.51 -41.37
CA THR A 8 -14.87 4.36 -39.97
C THR A 8 -14.44 2.91 -39.66
N LEU A 9 -15.12 1.93 -40.26
CA LEU A 9 -14.77 0.51 -40.11
C LEU A 9 -13.44 0.18 -40.81
N GLY A 10 -13.20 0.78 -41.99
CA GLY A 10 -11.93 0.64 -42.72
C GLY A 10 -10.73 1.19 -41.95
N ALA A 11 -10.90 2.32 -41.27
CA ALA A 11 -9.86 2.89 -40.41
C ALA A 11 -9.54 1.96 -39.23
N TYR A 12 -10.56 1.39 -38.60
CA TYR A 12 -10.41 0.46 -37.47
C TYR A 12 -9.68 -0.83 -37.85
N LEU A 13 -9.98 -1.39 -39.02
CA LEU A 13 -9.32 -2.61 -39.51
C LEU A 13 -7.86 -2.35 -39.91
N SER A 14 -7.55 -1.17 -40.44
CA SER A 14 -6.17 -0.78 -40.77
C SER A 14 -5.30 -0.59 -39.52
N GLU A 15 -5.89 -0.12 -38.43
CA GLU A 15 -5.20 0.04 -37.14
C GLU A 15 -4.91 -1.32 -36.48
N ILE A 16 -5.83 -2.29 -36.61
CA ILE A 16 -5.64 -3.67 -36.13
C ILE A 16 -4.51 -4.38 -36.90
N ASP A 17 -4.46 -4.25 -38.23
CA ASP A 17 -3.38 -4.83 -39.06
C ASP A 17 -2.01 -4.20 -38.74
N SER A 18 -1.99 -2.89 -38.45
CA SER A 18 -0.77 -2.17 -38.04
C SER A 18 -0.23 -2.63 -36.69
N ILE A 19 -1.13 -2.97 -35.75
CA ILE A 19 -0.76 -3.53 -34.45
C ILE A 19 -0.24 -4.95 -34.61
N GLN A 20 -0.90 -5.80 -35.42
CA GLN A 20 -0.44 -7.17 -35.64
C GLN A 20 0.93 -7.23 -36.35
N LYS A 21 1.20 -6.31 -37.29
CA LYS A 21 2.54 -6.16 -37.91
C LYS A 21 3.62 -5.68 -36.93
N ARG A 22 3.27 -4.92 -35.89
CA ARG A 22 4.22 -4.48 -34.85
C ARG A 22 4.63 -5.59 -33.88
N PHE A 23 3.79 -6.60 -33.70
CA PHE A 23 4.03 -7.68 -32.72
C PHE A 23 4.32 -9.04 -33.36
N GLY A 24 4.28 -9.16 -34.69
CA GLY A 24 4.49 -10.40 -35.44
C GLY A 24 5.82 -10.50 -36.17
N ARG A 25 6.96 -10.53 -35.46
CA ARG A 25 8.21 -11.10 -36.00
C ARG A 25 9.15 -11.58 -34.89
N PRO A 26 9.47 -12.89 -34.80
CA PRO A 26 10.58 -13.36 -33.99
C PRO A 26 11.87 -13.17 -34.79
N GLU A 27 12.72 -12.22 -34.39
CA GLU A 27 14.08 -12.12 -34.91
C GLU A 27 14.99 -13.14 -34.22
N GLN A 28 15.47 -14.11 -35.01
CA GLN A 28 16.64 -14.91 -34.71
C GLN A 28 17.91 -14.06 -34.87
N THR A 29 18.64 -13.84 -33.78
CA THR A 29 20.08 -13.51 -33.76
C THR A 29 20.61 -14.18 -32.48
N GLY A 30 21.59 -15.09 -32.49
CA GLY A 30 22.94 -14.98 -33.05
C GLY A 30 23.90 -14.71 -31.88
N ALA A 31 24.42 -15.77 -31.25
CA ALA A 31 25.47 -15.65 -30.22
C ALA A 31 26.79 -15.12 -30.82
N PRO A 32 27.61 -14.41 -30.03
CA PRO A 32 28.94 -14.97 -29.73
C PRO A 32 29.43 -14.78 -28.28
N ASN A 33 30.45 -15.59 -27.98
CA ASN A 33 31.12 -15.91 -26.71
C ASN A 33 31.96 -14.79 -26.05
N GLN A 34 32.36 -15.11 -24.80
CA GLN A 34 33.50 -14.65 -23.97
C GLN A 34 33.14 -13.59 -22.90
N ALA A 35 33.53 -13.67 -21.62
CA ALA A 35 34.26 -14.66 -20.83
C ALA A 35 34.15 -14.30 -19.31
N ASN A 36 34.43 -15.28 -18.44
CA ASN A 36 35.01 -15.20 -17.08
C ASN A 36 34.13 -14.92 -15.82
N GLU A 37 33.93 -16.02 -15.08
CA GLU A 37 33.94 -16.23 -13.60
C GLU A 37 32.77 -15.80 -12.69
N PRO A 38 32.56 -16.47 -11.51
CA PRO A 38 32.90 -17.85 -11.11
C PRO A 38 31.63 -18.63 -10.66
N ARG A 39 31.41 -19.83 -11.22
CA ARG A 39 30.29 -20.74 -10.88
C ARG A 39 30.58 -21.71 -9.74
N ASP A 40 31.79 -21.69 -9.19
CA ASP A 40 32.28 -22.76 -8.30
C ASP A 40 31.80 -22.67 -6.84
N GLU A 41 31.08 -21.61 -6.46
CA GLU A 41 30.58 -21.43 -5.08
C GLU A 41 29.15 -21.97 -4.88
N ILE A 42 28.34 -22.03 -5.94
CA ILE A 42 26.95 -22.50 -5.86
C ILE A 42 26.88 -24.04 -5.89
N ASP A 43 27.71 -24.70 -6.70
CA ASP A 43 27.71 -26.17 -6.80
C ASP A 43 28.17 -26.85 -5.50
N ARG A 44 29.04 -26.20 -4.71
CA ARG A 44 29.46 -26.70 -3.39
C ARG A 44 28.35 -26.64 -2.33
N ILE A 45 27.40 -25.72 -2.46
CA ILE A 45 26.26 -25.62 -1.54
C ILE A 45 25.22 -26.70 -1.86
N VAL A 46 25.05 -27.03 -3.15
CA VAL A 46 24.10 -28.05 -3.61
C VAL A 46 24.55 -29.47 -3.24
N GLU A 47 25.85 -29.77 -3.28
CA GLU A 47 26.38 -31.09 -2.88
C GLU A 47 26.31 -31.34 -1.36
N GLY A 48 26.25 -30.28 -0.54
CA GLY A 48 26.16 -30.38 0.92
C GLY A 48 24.80 -30.88 1.45
N PHE A 49 23.75 -30.86 0.63
CA PHE A 49 22.42 -31.32 1.03
C PHE A 49 22.11 -32.78 0.67
N SER A 50 23.00 -33.47 -0.05
CA SER A 50 22.69 -34.76 -0.69
C SER A 50 23.35 -36.00 -0.06
N LYS A 51 23.59 -36.00 1.27
CA LYS A 51 23.99 -37.23 1.98
C LYS A 51 23.34 -37.36 3.35
N ARG A 52 22.19 -38.06 3.41
CA ARG A 52 21.86 -38.95 4.53
C ARG A 52 21.45 -40.32 3.97
N PRO A 53 21.79 -41.43 4.66
CA PRO A 53 21.79 -42.76 4.07
C PRO A 53 20.37 -43.29 3.88
N LEU A 54 20.19 -44.05 2.80
CA LEU A 54 19.08 -44.96 2.59
C LEU A 54 19.11 -46.02 3.70
N ASP A 55 18.03 -46.07 4.50
CA ASP A 55 17.69 -47.25 5.29
C ASP A 55 16.42 -47.83 4.67
N GLU A 56 16.57 -48.96 4.01
CA GLU A 56 15.49 -49.75 3.43
C GLU A 56 14.74 -50.45 4.58
N SER A 57 13.57 -49.94 4.94
CA SER A 57 12.51 -50.77 5.52
C SER A 57 11.18 -50.42 4.87
N ASP A 58 10.63 -51.45 4.23
CA ASP A 58 9.40 -51.52 3.46
C ASP A 58 8.21 -51.57 4.43
N ASP A 59 7.33 -50.55 4.43
CA ASP A 59 5.86 -50.70 4.49
C ASP A 59 5.11 -49.35 4.65
N LEU A 60 4.27 -49.06 3.65
CA LEU A 60 2.97 -48.38 3.72
C LEU A 60 2.87 -46.88 4.10
N SER A 61 2.88 -46.04 3.06
CA SER A 61 1.99 -44.87 2.84
C SER A 61 1.46 -44.09 4.07
N ALA A 62 2.34 -43.51 4.87
CA ALA A 62 1.92 -42.44 5.78
C ALA A 62 1.93 -41.11 5.00
N SER A 63 0.77 -40.70 4.50
CA SER A 63 0.54 -39.30 4.13
C SER A 63 0.89 -38.44 5.34
N THR A 64 1.97 -37.67 5.24
CA THR A 64 2.41 -36.73 6.28
C THR A 64 1.39 -35.59 6.40
N LYS A 65 0.23 -35.89 6.98
CA LYS A 65 -0.78 -34.89 7.31
C LYS A 65 -0.12 -33.94 8.29
N LYS A 66 0.20 -32.72 7.82
CA LYS A 66 0.73 -31.64 8.66
C LYS A 66 -0.15 -31.54 9.91
N ARG A 67 0.47 -31.69 11.09
CA ARG A 67 -0.23 -31.62 12.38
C ARG A 67 -1.00 -30.31 12.45
N ARG A 68 -2.30 -30.38 12.76
CA ARG A 68 -3.12 -29.20 13.04
C ARG A 68 -2.59 -28.56 14.32
N LEU A 69 -2.17 -27.30 14.25
CA LEU A 69 -1.89 -26.50 15.43
C LEU A 69 -3.24 -26.11 16.03
N GLU A 70 -3.45 -26.49 17.28
CA GLU A 70 -4.64 -26.09 18.04
C GLU A 70 -4.34 -24.83 18.87
N GLN A 71 -5.39 -24.12 19.29
CA GLN A 71 -5.23 -22.93 20.13
C GLN A 71 -4.47 -23.27 21.42
N SER A 72 -4.69 -24.46 21.98
CA SER A 72 -4.00 -24.98 23.16
C SER A 72 -2.51 -25.22 22.98
N ASP A 73 -2.02 -25.32 21.74
CA ASP A 73 -0.59 -25.47 21.46
C ASP A 73 0.17 -24.13 21.55
N MET A 74 -0.55 -23.01 21.65
CA MET A 74 0.05 -21.68 21.60
C MET A 74 0.55 -21.24 22.98
N PRO A 75 1.75 -20.64 23.08
CA PRO A 75 2.34 -20.25 24.37
C PRO A 75 1.58 -19.13 25.10
N TRP A 76 0.67 -18.43 24.41
CA TRP A 76 -0.20 -17.41 24.97
C TRP A 76 -1.61 -17.91 25.31
N PHE A 77 -1.93 -19.19 25.05
CA PHE A 77 -3.22 -19.76 25.41
C PHE A 77 -3.27 -20.03 26.91
N THR A 78 -4.13 -19.29 27.59
CA THR A 78 -4.35 -19.38 29.03
C THR A 78 -5.84 -19.55 29.27
N PRO A 79 -6.30 -20.78 29.58
CA PRO A 79 -7.71 -21.06 29.84
C PRO A 79 -8.31 -20.10 30.88
N ASP A 80 -7.56 -19.83 31.95
CA ASP A 80 -7.98 -19.00 33.07
C ASP A 80 -8.30 -17.55 32.64
N LEU A 81 -7.56 -16.99 31.68
CA LEU A 81 -7.81 -15.63 31.16
C LEU A 81 -9.07 -15.54 30.29
N LEU A 82 -9.51 -16.65 29.69
CA LEU A 82 -10.74 -16.69 28.88
C LEU A 82 -11.98 -16.72 29.76
N GLU A 83 -11.89 -17.29 30.97
CA GLU A 83 -12.95 -17.26 31.97
C GLU A 83 -13.07 -15.89 32.65
N GLU A 84 -11.94 -15.23 32.93
CA GLU A 84 -11.92 -13.92 33.60
C GLU A 84 -12.35 -12.77 32.67
N TYR A 85 -12.04 -12.85 31.37
CA TYR A 85 -12.36 -11.81 30.38
C TYR A 85 -13.12 -12.39 29.18
N PRO A 86 -14.44 -12.69 29.35
CA PRO A 86 -15.23 -13.29 28.29
C PRO A 86 -15.25 -12.39 27.05
N LEU A 87 -14.88 -12.97 25.90
CA LEU A 87 -14.91 -12.26 24.63
C LEU A 87 -16.34 -11.84 24.29
N ARG A 88 -16.47 -10.64 23.74
CA ARG A 88 -17.75 -10.15 23.21
C ARG A 88 -18.29 -11.15 22.17
N PRO A 89 -19.61 -11.43 22.14
CA PRO A 89 -20.17 -12.44 21.23
C PRO A 89 -19.84 -12.20 19.75
N SER A 90 -19.79 -10.92 19.32
CA SER A 90 -19.42 -10.54 17.95
C SER A 90 -17.95 -10.88 17.63
N CYS A 91 -17.04 -10.64 18.56
CA CYS A 91 -15.62 -10.98 18.42
C CYS A 91 -15.43 -12.50 18.35
N LYS A 92 -16.12 -13.27 19.21
CA LYS A 92 -16.07 -14.73 19.18
C LYS A 92 -16.52 -15.29 17.83
N LYS A 93 -17.68 -14.86 17.33
CA LYS A 93 -18.17 -15.25 15.98
C LYS A 93 -17.19 -14.90 14.86
N THR A 94 -16.48 -13.78 15.00
CA THR A 94 -15.45 -13.39 14.02
C THR A 94 -14.27 -14.35 14.04
N ILE A 95 -13.79 -14.71 15.23
CA ILE A 95 -12.70 -15.69 15.40
C ILE A 95 -13.12 -17.05 14.84
N ASP A 96 -14.29 -17.56 15.22
CA ASP A 96 -14.81 -18.85 14.73
C ASP A 96 -14.87 -18.87 13.18
N THR A 97 -15.29 -17.74 12.59
CA THR A 97 -15.34 -17.58 11.12
C THR A 97 -13.94 -17.56 10.50
N LEU A 98 -12.99 -16.83 11.09
CA LEU A 98 -11.61 -16.76 10.59
C LEU A 98 -10.88 -18.10 10.72
N GLU A 99 -11.13 -18.85 11.79
CA GLU A 99 -10.57 -20.18 11.98
C GLU A 99 -11.00 -21.15 10.88
N SER A 100 -12.23 -21.01 10.37
CA SER A 100 -12.73 -21.78 9.23
C SER A 100 -11.97 -21.50 7.92
N PHE A 101 -11.28 -20.36 7.82
CA PHE A 101 -10.45 -19.97 6.68
C PHE A 101 -8.94 -20.15 6.91
N SER A 102 -8.54 -20.76 8.02
CA SER A 102 -7.14 -20.78 8.47
C SER A 102 -6.16 -21.52 7.53
N ARG A 103 -6.65 -22.40 6.64
CA ARG A 103 -5.81 -23.14 5.68
C ARG A 103 -5.88 -22.54 4.28
N SER A 104 -4.78 -22.66 3.53
CA SER A 104 -4.70 -22.19 2.14
C SER A 104 -5.69 -22.86 1.19
N GLU A 105 -5.97 -24.14 1.41
CA GLU A 105 -6.98 -24.89 0.64
C GLU A 105 -8.39 -24.34 0.90
N ASP A 106 -8.69 -24.02 2.16
CA ASP A 106 -9.98 -23.45 2.58
C ASP A 106 -10.16 -22.03 2.02
N LEU A 107 -9.09 -21.22 1.95
CA LEU A 107 -9.12 -19.90 1.30
C LEU A 107 -9.44 -19.98 -0.19
N THR A 108 -8.83 -20.94 -0.89
CA THR A 108 -9.07 -21.16 -2.32
C THR A 108 -10.52 -21.57 -2.56
N ARG A 109 -11.03 -22.48 -1.72
CA ARG A 109 -12.43 -22.91 -1.75
C ARG A 109 -13.38 -21.76 -1.40
N ALA A 110 -13.08 -20.96 -0.39
CA ALA A 110 -13.89 -19.83 0.03
C ALA A 110 -14.02 -18.79 -1.09
N LYS A 111 -12.93 -18.44 -1.77
CA LYS A 111 -12.96 -17.58 -2.96
C LYS A 111 -13.85 -18.13 -4.06
N PHE A 112 -13.72 -19.42 -4.37
CA PHE A 112 -14.59 -20.06 -5.36
C PHE A 112 -16.07 -19.98 -4.97
N LEU A 113 -16.39 -20.24 -3.70
CA LEU A 113 -17.76 -20.17 -3.18
C LEU A 113 -18.32 -18.74 -3.21
N VAL A 114 -17.51 -17.74 -2.92
CA VAL A 114 -17.93 -16.33 -3.04
C VAL A 114 -18.17 -15.96 -4.50
N ASN A 115 -17.26 -16.33 -5.41
CA ASN A 115 -17.40 -16.02 -6.85
C ASN A 115 -18.60 -16.72 -7.50
N THR A 116 -19.05 -17.84 -6.95
CA THR A 116 -20.21 -18.59 -7.46
C THR A 116 -21.51 -18.30 -6.70
N SER A 117 -21.46 -17.52 -5.62
CA SER A 117 -22.62 -17.17 -4.84
C SER A 117 -23.46 -16.10 -5.57
N PRO A 118 -24.78 -16.30 -5.72
CA PRO A 118 -25.65 -15.32 -6.38
C PRO A 118 -25.82 -14.03 -5.57
N ASN A 119 -25.54 -14.06 -4.27
CA ASN A 119 -25.70 -12.92 -3.36
C ASN A 119 -24.37 -12.25 -3.01
N ALA A 120 -23.26 -12.65 -3.65
CA ALA A 120 -21.97 -12.02 -3.40
C ALA A 120 -21.94 -10.61 -4.02
N PRO A 121 -21.34 -9.63 -3.31
CA PRO A 121 -21.22 -8.28 -3.83
C PRO A 121 -20.33 -8.23 -5.08
N ILE A 122 -20.75 -7.40 -6.03
CA ILE A 122 -20.08 -7.24 -7.33
C ILE A 122 -18.93 -6.25 -7.19
N GLY A 123 -17.87 -6.43 -7.99
CA GLY A 123 -16.78 -5.45 -8.08
C GLY A 123 -15.76 -5.52 -6.94
N VAL A 124 -15.77 -6.58 -6.13
CA VAL A 124 -14.75 -6.82 -5.09
C VAL A 124 -13.51 -7.48 -5.69
N PRO A 125 -12.31 -6.88 -5.57
CA PRO A 125 -11.08 -7.49 -6.06
C PRO A 125 -10.73 -8.79 -5.33
N SER A 126 -10.16 -9.77 -6.06
CA SER A 126 -9.66 -11.04 -5.48
C SER A 126 -8.70 -10.82 -4.30
N SER A 127 -7.84 -9.80 -4.41
CA SER A 127 -6.90 -9.41 -3.34
C SER A 127 -7.59 -8.89 -2.07
N GLN A 128 -8.78 -8.30 -2.19
CA GLN A 128 -9.54 -7.87 -1.02
C GLN A 128 -10.27 -9.04 -0.37
N TRP A 129 -10.75 -10.02 -1.14
CA TRP A 129 -11.27 -11.27 -0.58
C TRP A 129 -10.24 -12.01 0.27
N ASP A 130 -8.99 -12.11 -0.21
CA ASP A 130 -7.89 -12.67 0.60
C ASP A 130 -7.76 -11.97 1.96
N LYS A 131 -7.75 -10.64 1.95
CA LYS A 131 -7.62 -9.84 3.17
C LYS A 131 -8.79 -10.07 4.11
N ILE A 132 -10.01 -10.12 3.59
CA ILE A 132 -11.22 -10.36 4.39
C ILE A 132 -11.15 -11.73 5.06
N PHE A 133 -10.82 -12.80 4.32
CA PHE A 133 -10.75 -14.15 4.88
C PHE A 133 -9.60 -14.34 5.88
N ARG A 134 -8.51 -13.58 5.72
CA ARG A 134 -7.38 -13.58 6.67
C ARG A 134 -7.62 -12.66 7.88
N GLY A 135 -8.72 -11.90 7.89
CA GLY A 135 -8.98 -10.90 8.93
C GLY A 135 -8.02 -9.70 8.86
N GLU A 136 -7.39 -9.46 7.72
CA GLU A 136 -6.50 -8.33 7.48
C GLU A 136 -7.28 -7.05 7.11
N THR A 137 -6.61 -5.91 7.23
CA THR A 137 -7.19 -4.62 6.84
C THR A 137 -7.39 -4.53 5.33
N VAL A 138 -8.61 -4.33 4.90
CA VAL A 138 -8.93 -4.05 3.49
C VAL A 138 -8.51 -2.65 3.07
N SER A 139 -8.22 -2.47 1.78
CA SER A 139 -7.87 -1.17 1.20
C SER A 139 -9.04 -0.57 0.43
N LEU A 140 -9.50 0.61 0.87
CA LEU A 140 -10.57 1.35 0.17
C LEU A 140 -10.11 1.86 -1.19
N ASP A 141 -8.82 2.13 -1.39
CA ASP A 141 -8.29 2.52 -2.71
C ASP A 141 -8.46 1.40 -3.74
N HIS A 142 -8.37 0.13 -3.32
CA HIS A 142 -8.60 -1.01 -4.21
C HIS A 142 -10.07 -1.19 -4.57
N PHE A 143 -10.98 -1.05 -3.59
CA PHE A 143 -12.42 -1.02 -3.87
C PHE A 143 -12.80 0.15 -4.77
N PHE A 144 -12.19 1.32 -4.55
CA PHE A 144 -12.42 2.48 -5.41
C PHE A 144 -11.91 2.26 -6.82
N SER A 145 -10.70 1.70 -6.96
CA SER A 145 -10.11 1.37 -8.25
C SER A 145 -10.92 0.36 -9.04
N SER A 146 -11.49 -0.66 -8.38
CA SER A 146 -12.22 -1.73 -9.05
C SER A 146 -13.54 -1.27 -9.65
N MET A 147 -14.23 -0.33 -9.01
CA MET A 147 -15.45 0.29 -9.56
C MET A 147 -15.22 0.99 -10.90
N HIS A 148 -13.98 1.36 -11.21
CA HIS A 148 -13.62 2.07 -12.44
C HIS A 148 -12.70 1.29 -13.36
N SER A 149 -12.41 0.02 -13.03
CA SER A 149 -11.56 -0.82 -13.86
C SER A 149 -12.36 -1.39 -15.02
N ILE A 150 -11.99 -1.00 -16.24
CA ILE A 150 -12.50 -1.60 -17.48
C ILE A 150 -11.71 -2.89 -17.81
N THR A 151 -10.52 -3.06 -17.22
CA THR A 151 -9.64 -4.21 -17.42
C THR A 151 -9.87 -5.27 -16.33
N ILE A 152 -9.85 -6.55 -16.72
CA ILE A 152 -9.79 -7.68 -15.79
C ILE A 152 -8.52 -7.53 -14.94
N ASP A 153 -8.64 -7.64 -13.61
CA ASP A 153 -7.54 -7.45 -12.68
C ASP A 153 -6.54 -8.60 -12.85
N GLU A 154 -5.43 -8.37 -13.54
CA GLU A 154 -4.39 -9.37 -13.79
C GLU A 154 -3.55 -9.58 -12.53
N GLU A 155 -3.90 -10.58 -11.70
CA GLU A 155 -2.96 -11.09 -10.69
C GLU A 155 -1.67 -11.52 -11.40
N ARG A 156 -0.57 -10.75 -11.23
CA ARG A 156 0.75 -11.14 -11.74
C ARG A 156 1.29 -12.32 -10.94
N LYS A 157 0.93 -13.53 -11.36
CA LYS A 157 1.57 -14.78 -10.93
C LYS A 157 2.82 -14.98 -11.78
N GLY A 158 3.97 -14.64 -11.20
CA GLY A 158 5.26 -15.09 -11.74
C GLY A 158 5.43 -16.58 -11.45
N HIS A 159 6.18 -17.28 -12.29
CA HIS A 159 6.55 -18.69 -12.04
C HIS A 159 8.07 -18.76 -11.87
N VAL A 160 8.55 -19.44 -10.84
CA VAL A 160 9.97 -19.80 -10.66
C VAL A 160 10.03 -21.31 -10.57
N GLY A 161 10.43 -21.97 -11.66
CA GLY A 161 10.36 -23.43 -11.79
C GLY A 161 8.92 -23.93 -11.69
N GLU A 162 8.68 -24.93 -10.83
CA GLU A 162 7.34 -25.47 -10.52
C GLU A 162 6.57 -24.62 -9.48
N THR A 163 7.22 -23.62 -8.87
CA THR A 163 6.62 -22.81 -7.82
C THR A 163 6.03 -21.52 -8.39
N SER A 164 4.73 -21.30 -8.22
CA SER A 164 4.10 -20.02 -8.57
C SER A 164 4.36 -18.99 -7.47
N ILE A 165 4.90 -17.84 -7.84
CA ILE A 165 5.12 -16.66 -7.00
C ILE A 165 4.06 -15.63 -7.40
N SER A 166 3.03 -15.45 -6.58
CA SER A 166 2.17 -14.28 -6.70
C SER A 166 2.96 -13.04 -6.25
N LEU A 167 3.36 -12.20 -7.20
CA LEU A 167 3.96 -10.91 -6.89
C LEU A 167 2.83 -10.04 -6.30
N GLY A 168 3.00 -9.59 -5.06
CA GLY A 168 1.95 -9.01 -4.23
C GLY A 168 1.16 -7.84 -4.86
N SER A 169 -0.07 -7.68 -4.36
CA SER A 169 -1.01 -6.57 -4.53
C SER A 169 -0.59 -5.46 -5.50
N ILE A 170 -1.17 -5.45 -6.70
CA ILE A 170 -1.06 -4.33 -7.66
C ILE A 170 -1.44 -3.04 -6.95
N GLU A 171 -0.61 -1.99 -7.01
CA GLU A 171 -0.98 -0.71 -6.43
C GLU A 171 -2.30 -0.20 -7.05
N ALA A 172 -3.23 0.21 -6.21
CA ALA A 172 -4.53 0.74 -6.65
C ALA A 172 -4.35 1.88 -7.66
N LYS A 173 -4.89 1.71 -8.87
CA LYS A 173 -4.77 2.68 -9.98
C LYS A 173 -5.40 4.03 -9.64
N LYS A 174 -6.43 4.03 -8.79
CA LYS A 174 -7.11 5.23 -8.28
C LYS A 174 -7.08 5.22 -6.76
N LYS A 175 -6.83 6.40 -6.17
CA LYS A 175 -6.85 6.61 -4.73
C LYS A 175 -8.10 7.38 -4.34
N VAL A 176 -8.63 7.12 -3.16
CA VAL A 176 -9.73 7.86 -2.56
C VAL A 176 -9.25 9.28 -2.25
N GLN A 177 -9.89 10.28 -2.87
CA GLN A 177 -9.49 11.69 -2.71
C GLN A 177 -10.61 12.57 -2.17
N SER A 178 -11.87 12.15 -2.30
CA SER A 178 -13.03 12.90 -1.83
C SER A 178 -13.90 12.07 -0.87
N SER A 179 -14.79 12.75 -0.14
CA SER A 179 -15.79 12.10 0.70
C SER A 179 -16.73 11.20 -0.09
N ALA A 180 -17.03 11.54 -1.35
CA ALA A 180 -17.84 10.74 -2.24
C ALA A 180 -17.11 9.45 -2.66
N ASP A 181 -15.81 9.55 -3.01
CA ASP A 181 -14.98 8.38 -3.32
C ASP A 181 -14.90 7.43 -2.12
N TRP A 182 -14.68 8.01 -0.93
CA TRP A 182 -14.61 7.24 0.31
C TRP A 182 -15.94 6.52 0.58
N ALA A 183 -17.07 7.22 0.44
CA ALA A 183 -18.39 6.63 0.66
C ALA A 183 -18.66 5.48 -0.31
N ALA A 184 -18.40 5.68 -1.61
CA ALA A 184 -18.58 4.65 -2.63
C ALA A 184 -17.69 3.41 -2.35
N ALA A 185 -16.42 3.62 -2.00
CA ALA A 185 -15.50 2.54 -1.66
C ALA A 185 -15.90 1.83 -0.36
N TRP A 186 -16.40 2.58 0.63
CA TRP A 186 -16.84 2.03 1.91
C TRP A 186 -18.09 1.17 1.74
N GLU A 187 -19.06 1.55 0.90
CA GLU A 187 -20.25 0.72 0.67
C GLU A 187 -19.89 -0.66 0.10
N VAL A 188 -18.99 -0.72 -0.89
CA VAL A 188 -18.54 -2.02 -1.45
C VAL A 188 -17.76 -2.82 -0.40
N ALA A 189 -16.90 -2.17 0.38
CA ALA A 189 -16.18 -2.82 1.48
C ALA A 189 -17.16 -3.34 2.56
N TYR A 190 -18.16 -2.55 2.91
CA TYR A 190 -19.21 -2.88 3.88
C TYR A 190 -19.99 -4.10 3.43
N GLU A 191 -20.43 -4.15 2.17
CA GLU A 191 -21.15 -5.31 1.62
C GLU A 191 -20.27 -6.56 1.64
N ALA A 192 -19.01 -6.45 1.20
CA ALA A 192 -18.06 -7.57 1.16
C ALA A 192 -17.77 -8.13 2.56
N ILE A 193 -17.47 -7.26 3.53
CA ILE A 193 -17.17 -7.67 4.90
C ILE A 193 -18.44 -8.22 5.56
N SER A 194 -19.61 -7.61 5.36
CA SER A 194 -20.87 -8.08 5.94
C SER A 194 -21.33 -9.40 5.33
N PHE A 195 -20.98 -9.68 4.08
CA PHE A 195 -21.24 -10.97 3.44
C PHE A 195 -20.51 -12.11 4.15
N VAL A 196 -19.24 -11.89 4.53
CA VAL A 196 -18.42 -12.88 5.26
C VAL A 196 -18.71 -12.88 6.76
N PHE A 197 -18.98 -11.71 7.35
CA PHE A 197 -19.24 -11.53 8.77
C PHE A 197 -20.62 -10.87 9.02
N PRO A 198 -21.74 -11.58 8.81
CA PRO A 198 -23.08 -10.99 8.93
C PRO A 198 -23.37 -10.37 10.30
N HIS A 199 -22.80 -10.92 11.38
CA HIS A 199 -22.96 -10.40 12.73
C HIS A 199 -22.32 -9.02 12.95
N ARG A 200 -21.43 -8.56 12.05
CA ARG A 200 -20.78 -7.25 12.11
C ARG A 200 -21.46 -6.18 11.25
N ALA A 201 -22.52 -6.51 10.51
CA ALA A 201 -23.16 -5.57 9.59
C ALA A 201 -23.61 -4.27 10.29
N ARG A 202 -24.22 -4.37 11.47
CA ARG A 202 -24.64 -3.19 12.24
C ARG A 202 -23.45 -2.31 12.64
N GLU A 203 -22.41 -2.92 13.19
CA GLU A 203 -21.17 -2.24 13.61
C GLU A 203 -20.52 -1.49 12.43
N LEU A 204 -20.40 -2.14 11.27
CA LEU A 204 -19.82 -1.53 10.08
C LEU A 204 -20.65 -0.36 9.56
N ARG A 205 -21.98 -0.47 9.61
CA ARG A 205 -22.89 0.63 9.23
C ARG A 205 -22.78 1.83 10.16
N ASP A 206 -22.74 1.57 11.46
CA ASP A 206 -22.63 2.61 12.49
C ASP A 206 -21.27 3.33 12.35
N TYR A 207 -20.19 2.58 12.17
CA TYR A 207 -18.86 3.13 11.90
C TYR A 207 -18.79 3.94 10.60
N GLY A 208 -19.38 3.42 9.51
CA GLY A 208 -19.44 4.13 8.24
C GLY A 208 -20.18 5.47 8.36
N THR A 209 -21.25 5.48 9.16
CA THR A 209 -21.98 6.72 9.46
C THR A 209 -21.14 7.71 10.25
N TYR A 210 -20.40 7.24 11.25
CA TYR A 210 -19.47 8.06 12.03
C TYR A 210 -18.41 8.75 11.14
N ILE A 211 -17.72 8.01 10.27
CA ILE A 211 -16.70 8.60 9.39
C ILE A 211 -17.31 9.60 8.39
N ARG A 212 -18.51 9.31 7.85
CA ARG A 212 -19.22 10.27 6.99
C ARG A 212 -19.56 11.58 7.74
N GLN A 213 -19.95 11.48 9.00
CA GLN A 213 -20.22 12.66 9.83
C GLN A 213 -18.95 13.47 10.09
N GLU A 214 -17.81 12.82 10.37
CA GLU A 214 -16.52 13.50 10.51
C GLU A 214 -16.12 14.21 9.20
N LEU A 215 -16.29 13.56 8.04
CA LEU A 215 -16.03 14.18 6.72
C LEU A 215 -16.94 15.40 6.47
N ALA A 216 -18.21 15.32 6.86
CA ALA A 216 -19.15 16.43 6.72
C ALA A 216 -18.85 17.60 7.68
N ALA A 217 -18.30 17.31 8.86
CA ALA A 217 -18.01 18.31 9.89
C ALA A 217 -16.66 19.03 9.70
N LYS A 218 -15.80 18.56 8.77
CA LYS A 218 -14.46 19.11 8.56
C LYS A 218 -14.30 19.68 7.15
N GLN A 219 -13.42 20.67 7.04
CA GLN A 219 -13.03 21.25 5.76
C GLN A 219 -12.41 20.19 4.82
N VAL A 220 -12.64 20.34 3.51
CA VAL A 220 -12.12 19.40 2.49
C VAL A 220 -10.60 19.20 2.57
N GLY A 221 -9.85 20.26 2.92
CA GLY A 221 -8.40 20.17 3.11
C GLY A 221 -7.95 19.20 4.22
N ALA A 222 -8.84 18.87 5.17
CA ALA A 222 -8.60 17.94 6.26
C ALA A 222 -9.11 16.51 5.97
N HIS A 223 -9.84 16.28 4.87
CA HIS A 223 -10.42 14.96 4.55
C HIS A 223 -9.37 13.86 4.44
N HIS A 224 -8.20 14.19 3.91
CA HIS A 224 -7.10 13.24 3.82
C HIS A 224 -6.63 12.72 5.19
N ASP A 225 -6.69 13.55 6.23
CA ASP A 225 -6.30 13.14 7.58
C ASP A 225 -7.38 12.26 8.22
N ILE A 226 -8.65 12.45 7.83
CA ILE A 226 -9.76 11.54 8.16
C ILE A 226 -9.58 10.19 7.47
N PHE A 227 -9.16 10.14 6.21
CA PHE A 227 -8.90 8.86 5.52
C PHE A 227 -7.76 8.06 6.19
N ARG A 228 -6.71 8.76 6.66
CA ARG A 228 -5.63 8.14 7.42
C ARG A 228 -6.08 7.65 8.79
N TYR A 229 -6.85 8.47 9.50
CA TYR A 229 -7.47 8.09 10.76
C TYR A 229 -8.35 6.83 10.59
N ASP A 230 -9.23 6.80 9.59
CA ASP A 230 -10.07 5.65 9.25
C ASP A 230 -9.22 4.40 8.99
N LEU A 231 -8.17 4.51 8.16
CA LEU A 231 -7.27 3.39 7.90
C LEU A 231 -6.58 2.88 9.18
N ALA A 232 -6.16 3.79 10.06
CA ALA A 232 -5.54 3.45 11.33
C ALA A 232 -6.51 2.73 12.26
N VAL A 233 -7.77 3.19 12.34
CA VAL A 233 -8.84 2.54 13.12
C VAL A 233 -9.10 1.13 12.60
N ARG A 234 -9.32 0.97 11.30
CA ARG A 234 -9.55 -0.34 10.68
C ARG A 234 -8.36 -1.29 10.86
N THR A 235 -7.14 -0.74 10.84
CA THR A 235 -5.91 -1.50 11.11
C THR A 235 -5.79 -1.92 12.56
N LYS A 236 -6.19 -1.08 13.51
CA LYS A 236 -6.22 -1.44 14.93
C LYS A 236 -7.23 -2.53 15.21
N VAL A 237 -8.40 -2.50 14.55
CA VAL A 237 -9.48 -3.49 14.72
C VAL A 237 -9.21 -4.82 14.00
N ARG A 238 -8.23 -4.89 13.08
CA ARG A 238 -7.94 -6.10 12.26
C ARG A 238 -8.12 -7.41 13.02
N GLY A 239 -8.78 -8.39 12.41
CA GLY A 239 -9.13 -9.67 13.02
C GLY A 239 -10.28 -9.63 14.03
N GLY A 240 -10.70 -8.46 14.53
CA GLY A 240 -11.89 -8.28 15.37
C GLY A 240 -11.84 -9.04 16.71
N GLN A 241 -10.63 -9.40 17.16
CA GLN A 241 -10.45 -10.39 18.23
C GLN A 241 -10.90 -9.89 19.61
N ARG A 242 -10.86 -8.57 19.85
CA ARG A 242 -11.21 -7.97 21.16
C ARG A 242 -11.96 -6.63 21.10
N ILE A 243 -11.82 -5.90 20.01
CA ILE A 243 -12.39 -4.55 19.84
C ILE A 243 -13.24 -4.49 18.57
N LEU A 244 -14.27 -3.66 18.59
CA LEU A 244 -15.16 -3.39 17.47
C LEU A 244 -14.92 -1.96 16.95
N LEU A 245 -15.24 -1.70 15.69
CA LEU A 245 -15.23 -0.36 15.08
C LEU A 245 -16.22 0.60 15.79
N SER A 246 -17.22 0.06 16.48
CA SER A 246 -18.13 0.85 17.31
C SER A 246 -17.51 1.30 18.64
N ASP A 247 -16.36 0.75 19.06
CA ASP A 247 -15.67 1.13 20.29
C ASP A 247 -14.87 2.42 20.12
N LEU A 248 -15.54 3.52 19.78
CA LEU A 248 -14.88 4.78 19.41
C LEU A 248 -13.90 5.33 20.47
N HIS A 249 -14.15 5.02 21.75
CA HIS A 249 -13.27 5.40 22.86
C HIS A 249 -11.87 4.77 22.76
N GLU A 250 -11.76 3.55 22.22
CA GLU A 250 -10.50 2.84 21.98
C GLU A 250 -9.62 3.54 20.93
N PHE A 251 -10.19 4.48 20.17
CA PHE A 251 -9.52 5.20 19.09
C PHE A 251 -9.21 6.65 19.44
N SER A 252 -9.45 7.08 20.69
CA SER A 252 -9.18 8.44 21.16
C SER A 252 -7.74 8.89 20.87
N ASN A 253 -6.75 8.02 21.12
CA ASN A 253 -5.35 8.30 20.82
C ASN A 253 -5.07 8.45 19.32
N LEU A 254 -5.74 7.67 18.46
CA LEU A 254 -5.67 7.81 17.01
C LEU A 254 -6.32 9.11 16.55
N TYR A 255 -7.48 9.47 17.13
CA TYR A 255 -8.15 10.74 16.84
C TYR A 255 -7.22 11.92 17.18
N SER A 256 -6.59 11.88 18.36
CA SER A 256 -5.61 12.90 18.74
C SER A 256 -4.39 12.95 17.81
N ALA A 257 -3.86 11.81 17.39
CA ALA A 257 -2.69 11.75 16.52
C ALA A 257 -2.95 12.32 15.12
N PHE A 258 -4.10 11.99 14.52
CA PHE A 258 -4.42 12.32 13.13
C PHE A 258 -5.28 13.58 12.95
N LEU A 259 -6.19 13.88 13.87
CA LEU A 259 -7.23 14.92 13.66
C LEU A 259 -7.07 16.16 14.52
N LEU A 260 -6.30 16.11 15.61
CA LEU A 260 -6.02 17.30 16.41
C LEU A 260 -4.81 18.07 15.88
N PRO A 261 -4.78 19.41 15.96
CA PRO A 261 -3.66 20.23 15.48
C PRO A 261 -2.32 19.87 16.14
N SER A 262 -2.36 19.42 17.40
CA SER A 262 -1.20 18.95 18.15
C SER A 262 -0.88 17.46 17.95
N GLY A 263 -1.46 16.83 16.93
CA GLY A 263 -1.22 15.43 16.61
C GLY A 263 0.11 15.24 15.88
N ILE A 264 0.85 14.17 16.22
CA ILE A 264 2.15 13.86 15.60
C ILE A 264 2.04 13.69 14.07
N GLU A 265 0.91 13.21 13.58
CA GLU A 265 0.65 13.01 12.15
C GLU A 265 0.25 14.32 11.44
N ASN A 266 -0.15 15.35 12.19
CA ASN A 266 -0.46 16.70 11.69
C ASN A 266 0.75 17.64 11.71
N PHE A 267 1.65 17.52 12.70
CA PHE A 267 2.84 18.37 12.83
C PHE A 267 3.81 18.30 11.63
N GLY A 268 3.71 17.27 10.79
CA GLY A 268 4.52 17.13 9.57
C GLY A 268 4.07 17.97 8.37
N ARG A 269 2.84 18.51 8.37
CA ARG A 269 2.30 19.26 7.21
C ARG A 269 2.69 20.74 7.21
N GLU A 270 2.79 21.37 8.37
CA GLU A 270 3.22 22.78 8.46
C GLU A 270 4.69 22.99 8.06
N ARG A 271 5.53 21.96 8.09
CA ARG A 271 6.96 22.09 7.74
C ARG A 271 7.28 21.96 6.26
N LYS A 272 6.32 21.61 5.39
CA LYS A 272 6.52 21.60 3.92
C LYS A 272 6.00 22.84 3.20
N GLY A 273 5.38 23.77 3.93
CA GLY A 273 5.05 25.12 3.48
C GLY A 273 6.05 26.17 3.93
N GLY A 274 7.29 25.77 4.24
CA GLY A 274 8.38 26.68 4.55
C GLY A 274 8.76 27.48 3.31
N ASN A 275 7.99 28.53 3.01
CA ASN A 275 8.57 29.77 2.55
C ASN A 275 9.72 30.06 3.52
N LYS A 276 10.95 29.77 3.08
CA LYS A 276 12.14 30.30 3.73
C LYS A 276 11.83 31.79 3.94
N PRO A 277 11.95 32.34 5.15
CA PRO A 277 11.84 33.77 5.32
C PRO A 277 12.93 34.38 4.43
N THR A 278 12.51 35.01 3.34
CA THR A 278 13.32 35.63 2.28
C THR A 278 14.10 36.85 2.79
N ASN A 279 14.24 37.00 4.11
CA ASN A 279 14.97 38.07 4.77
C ASN A 279 16.44 37.75 5.07
N GLN A 280 16.90 36.50 4.95
CA GLN A 280 18.32 36.20 5.17
C GLN A 280 19.24 36.68 4.03
N THR A 281 18.72 37.04 2.86
CA THR A 281 19.57 37.51 1.74
C THR A 281 19.94 38.99 1.82
N ARG A 282 19.26 39.81 2.63
CA ARG A 282 19.59 41.26 2.78
C ARG A 282 20.85 41.51 3.63
N ASN A 283 21.29 40.55 4.43
CA ASN A 283 22.48 40.68 5.27
C ASN A 283 23.70 39.90 4.77
N GLN A 284 23.60 39.18 3.65
CA GLN A 284 24.75 38.47 3.09
C GLN A 284 25.71 39.43 2.38
N VAL A 285 27.00 39.14 2.53
CA VAL A 285 28.09 39.83 1.82
C VAL A 285 28.01 39.48 0.34
N CYS A 286 28.16 40.48 -0.53
CA CYS A 286 28.10 40.29 -1.97
C CYS A 286 29.34 39.50 -2.44
N ASN A 287 29.13 38.27 -2.91
CA ASN A 287 30.23 37.47 -3.46
C ASN A 287 30.83 38.12 -4.71
N LYS A 288 30.01 38.72 -5.59
CA LYS A 288 30.50 39.41 -6.80
C LYS A 288 31.38 40.62 -6.48
N PHE A 289 31.04 41.38 -5.44
CA PHE A 289 31.89 42.48 -4.95
C PHE A 289 33.25 41.98 -4.45
N ASN A 290 33.29 40.76 -3.91
CA ASN A 290 34.53 40.13 -3.43
C ASN A 290 35.26 39.32 -4.51
N SER A 291 34.68 39.15 -5.70
CA SER A 291 35.33 38.56 -6.87
C SER A 291 36.21 39.59 -7.59
N GLN A 292 37.12 39.11 -8.43
CA GLN A 292 38.06 39.93 -9.19
C GLN A 292 37.38 40.92 -10.16
N ASP A 293 36.18 40.58 -10.63
CA ASP A 293 35.42 41.39 -11.60
C ASP A 293 34.57 42.50 -10.93
N GLY A 294 34.51 42.53 -9.59
CA GLY A 294 33.67 43.45 -8.84
C GLY A 294 32.15 43.25 -9.04
N CYS A 295 31.35 44.07 -8.37
CA CYS A 295 29.89 44.04 -8.52
C CYS A 295 29.40 45.15 -9.45
N SER A 296 28.89 44.79 -10.63
CA SER A 296 28.37 45.75 -11.62
C SER A 296 26.96 46.26 -11.33
N PHE A 297 26.33 45.86 -10.21
CA PHE A 297 24.97 46.26 -9.87
C PHE A 297 24.98 47.52 -8.98
N PRO A 298 24.46 48.67 -9.46
CA PRO A 298 24.49 49.93 -8.69
C PRO A 298 23.61 49.87 -7.43
N ASN A 299 22.54 49.07 -7.44
CA ASN A 299 21.66 48.83 -6.29
C ASN A 299 21.71 47.36 -5.86
N CYS A 300 22.91 46.85 -5.54
CA CYS A 300 23.06 45.47 -5.11
C CYS A 300 22.34 45.22 -3.77
N ARG A 301 21.58 44.13 -3.70
CA ARG A 301 20.83 43.71 -2.50
C ARG A 301 21.74 43.21 -1.36
N HIS A 302 23.00 42.92 -1.66
CA HIS A 302 23.99 42.35 -0.74
C HIS A 302 24.99 43.41 -0.26
N ARG A 303 25.57 43.22 0.93
CA ARG A 303 26.52 44.17 1.51
C ARG A 303 27.84 44.17 0.73
N HIS A 304 28.28 45.34 0.26
CA HIS A 304 29.59 45.54 -0.33
C HIS A 304 30.63 45.81 0.78
N ILE A 305 31.06 44.73 1.42
CA ILE A 305 32.16 44.70 2.40
C ILE A 305 33.13 43.58 2.03
N CYS A 306 34.38 43.74 2.44
CA CYS A 306 35.41 42.71 2.27
C CYS A 306 35.03 41.45 3.06
N LYS A 307 35.13 40.28 2.43
CA LYS A 307 34.83 38.99 3.07
C LYS A 307 35.93 38.54 4.04
N SER A 308 37.16 39.02 3.89
CA SER A 308 38.29 38.67 4.76
C SER A 308 38.37 39.53 6.02
N CYS A 309 38.21 40.85 5.91
CA CYS A 309 38.40 41.78 7.04
C CYS A 309 37.11 42.54 7.46
N GLU A 310 35.98 42.29 6.80
CA GLU A 310 34.66 42.90 7.05
C GLU A 310 34.59 44.43 6.91
N ARG A 311 35.65 45.10 6.45
CA ARG A 311 35.69 46.55 6.21
C ARG A 311 35.03 46.94 4.88
N LYS A 312 34.53 48.17 4.81
CA LYS A 312 33.99 48.79 3.58
C LYS A 312 35.14 49.36 2.72
N GLY A 313 34.91 49.51 1.43
CA GLY A 313 35.79 50.25 0.51
C GLY A 313 36.68 49.40 -0.40
N HIS A 314 36.82 48.09 -0.14
CA HIS A 314 37.55 47.15 -0.99
C HIS A 314 36.89 45.77 -0.98
N GLY A 315 37.08 44.99 -2.04
CA GLY A 315 36.71 43.58 -2.10
C GLY A 315 37.82 42.67 -1.57
N GLN A 316 37.50 41.40 -1.26
CA GLN A 316 38.47 40.40 -0.78
C GLN A 316 39.74 40.28 -1.65
N HIS A 317 39.62 40.48 -2.95
CA HIS A 317 40.75 40.41 -3.89
C HIS A 317 41.80 41.51 -3.65
N GLU A 318 41.34 42.69 -3.20
CA GLU A 318 42.13 43.89 -2.87
C GLU A 318 42.42 44.01 -1.36
N CYS A 319 42.18 42.96 -0.58
CA CYS A 319 42.44 42.99 0.85
C CYS A 319 43.93 42.74 1.14
N ASP A 320 44.56 43.61 1.93
CA ASP A 320 45.94 43.41 2.40
C ASP A 320 46.03 42.46 3.60
N ASP A 321 44.91 42.28 4.33
CA ASP A 321 44.77 41.38 5.47
C ASP A 321 44.36 39.96 5.01
N LYS A 322 45.11 39.35 4.07
CA LYS A 322 44.84 37.97 3.60
C LYS A 322 45.33 36.97 4.66
N ASN A 323 44.39 36.48 5.47
CA ASN A 323 44.51 35.19 6.15
C ASN A 323 43.94 34.08 5.25
#